data_AF-A0A927L7T5-F1
#
_entry.id   AF-A0A927L7T5-F1
#
_cell.length_a   1.000
_cell.length_b   1.000
_cell.length_c   1.000
_cell.angle_alpha   90.00
_cell.angle_beta   90.00
_cell.angle_gamma   90.00
#
_symmetry.space_group_name_H-M   'P 1'
#
loop_
_entity.id
_entity.type
_entity.pdbx_description
1 polymer ?
#
loop_
_entity_poly.entity_id
_entity_poly.type
_entity_poly.pdbx_seq_one_letter_code
_entity_poly.pdbx_strand_id
1 'polypeptide(L)' 'MDRAPHWQKSTYSGGGEGDTCIELCAAPGDIRLRESTTPATHLRTTPATLAGLLHHIKARGGRTTS' A
#
# COMPACT_ATOMS: atom_id res chain seq x y z
N MET A 1 -19.59 -13.58 12.39
CA MET A 1 -18.82 -12.49 13.01
C MET A 1 -17.78 -12.05 12.00
N ASP A 2 -18.12 -11.05 11.19
CA ASP A 2 -17.22 -10.48 10.19
C ASP A 2 -16.00 -9.91 10.90
N ARG A 3 -14.87 -10.60 10.78
CA ARG A 3 -13.61 -10.15 11.36
C ARG A 3 -13.25 -8.85 10.66
N ALA A 4 -13.19 -7.76 11.43
CA ALA A 4 -12.75 -6.48 10.92
C ALA A 4 -11.45 -6.66 10.12
N PRO A 5 -11.32 -6.01 8.95
CA PRO A 5 -10.14 -6.15 8.10
C PRO A 5 -8.87 -5.84 8.90
N HIS A 6 -7.91 -6.76 8.86
CA HIS A 6 -6.62 -6.58 9.54
C HIS A 6 -5.74 -5.67 8.67
N TRP A 7 -5.75 -4.39 8.99
CA TRP A 7 -4.89 -3.39 8.37
C TRP A 7 -3.49 -3.41 9.00
N GLN A 8 -2.47 -3.50 8.15
CA GLN A 8 -1.06 -3.41 8.52
C GLN A 8 -0.48 -2.10 7.98
N LYS A 9 -0.03 -1.23 8.89
CA LYS A 9 0.63 0.04 8.56
C LYS A 9 2.07 -0.22 8.12
N SER A 10 2.50 0.43 7.04
CA SER A 10 3.89 0.35 6.57
C SER A 10 4.88 0.86 7.62
N THR A 11 6.03 0.21 7.74
CA THR A 11 7.11 0.62 8.65
C THR A 11 7.92 1.81 8.11
N TYR A 12 7.74 2.16 6.83
CA TYR A 12 8.35 3.34 6.21
C TYR A 12 7.59 4.63 6.52
N SER A 13 6.49 4.54 7.27
CA SER A 13 5.59 5.63 7.62
C SER A 13 6.03 6.39 8.87
N GLY A 14 7.33 6.59 9.07
CA GLY A 14 7.88 7.27 10.25
C GLY A 14 9.01 8.24 9.90
N GLY A 15 8.79 9.52 10.23
CA GLY A 15 9.88 10.46 10.54
C GLY A 15 10.08 11.67 9.62
N GLY A 16 9.06 12.17 8.91
CA GLY A 16 9.15 13.42 8.14
C GLY A 16 7.82 14.17 8.10
N GLU A 17 7.88 15.50 7.97
CA GLU A 17 6.69 16.36 7.85
C GLU A 17 5.95 16.03 6.53
N GLY A 18 4.81 15.34 6.65
CA GLY A 18 4.07 14.79 5.51
C GLY A 18 3.80 13.29 5.65
N ASP A 19 3.04 12.91 6.68
CA ASP A 19 2.64 11.53 7.00
C ASP A 19 1.75 10.88 5.92
N THR A 20 2.32 10.56 4.75
CA THR A 20 1.67 9.76 3.70
C THR A 20 1.73 8.27 4.07
N CYS A 21 1.14 7.93 5.20
CA CYS A 21 1.15 6.58 5.75
C CYS A 21 0.24 5.66 4.91
N ILE A 22 0.79 4.58 4.34
CA ILE A 22 0.01 3.57 3.63
C ILE A 22 -0.26 2.36 4.54
N GLU A 23 -1.49 1.88 4.52
CA GLU A 23 -1.93 0.65 5.18
C GLU A 23 -2.40 -0.38 4.14
N LEU A 24 -2.12 -1.66 4.41
CA LEU A 24 -2.55 -2.77 3.56
C LEU A 24 -3.43 -3.75 4.34
N CYS A 25 -4.43 -4.32 3.69
CA CYS A 25 -5.23 -5.42 4.22
C CYS A 25 -5.32 -6.54 3.19
N ALA A 26 -4.99 -7.77 3.59
CA ALA A 26 -5.24 -8.96 2.79
C ALA A 26 -6.68 -9.45 3.02
N ALA A 27 -7.36 -9.80 1.93
CA ALA A 27 -8.66 -10.46 1.92
C ALA A 27 -8.61 -11.66 0.96
N PRO A 28 -9.54 -12.61 1.06
CA PRO A 28 -9.60 -13.72 0.09
C PRO A 28 -9.76 -13.19 -1.34
N GLY A 29 -8.73 -13.35 -2.16
CA GLY A 29 -8.73 -12.94 -3.58
C GLY A 29 -8.39 -11.47 -3.86
N ASP A 30 -8.31 -10.61 -2.84
CA ASP A 30 -7.96 -9.19 -3.01
C ASP A 30 -7.01 -8.63 -1.94
N ILE A 31 -6.29 -7.58 -2.31
CA ILE A 31 -5.52 -6.73 -1.41
C ILE A 31 -6.15 -5.35 -1.44
N ARG A 32 -6.30 -4.73 -0.28
CA ARG A 32 -6.79 -3.37 -0.13
C ARG A 32 -5.66 -2.47 0.35
N LEU A 33 -5.52 -1.32 -0.29
CA LEU A 33 -4.57 -0.28 0.10
C LEU A 33 -5.33 0.99 0.44
N ARG A 34 -4.94 1.67 1.52
CA ARG A 34 -5.48 2.99 1.87
C ARG A 34 -4.39 3.87 2.46
N GLU A 35 -4.65 5.17 2.47
CA GLU A 35 -3.87 6.10 3.27
C GLU A 35 -4.47 6.20 4.68
N SER A 36 -3.61 6.39 5.67
CA SER A 36 -4.02 6.52 7.06
C SER A 36 -4.86 7.77 7.32
N THR A 37 -4.70 8.82 6.51
CA THR A 37 -5.42 10.10 6.61
C THR A 37 -6.73 10.11 5.82
N THR A 38 -6.92 9.17 4.88
CA THR A 38 -8.15 9.02 4.09
C THR A 38 -8.71 7.58 4.19
N PRO A 39 -9.06 7.09 5.41
CA PRO A 39 -9.33 5.68 5.64
C PRO A 39 -10.58 5.12 4.93
N ALA A 40 -11.48 6.01 4.49
CA ALA A 40 -12.68 5.65 3.72
C ALA A 40 -12.36 5.35 2.25
N THR A 41 -11.26 5.87 1.72
CA THR A 41 -10.85 5.67 0.33
C THR A 41 -9.81 4.55 0.29
N HIS A 42 -10.18 3.41 -0.27
CA HIS A 42 -9.28 2.28 -0.45
C HIS A 42 -9.28 1.76 -1.88
N LEU A 43 -8.08 1.55 -2.41
CA LEU A 43 -7.87 0.84 -3.66
C LEU A 43 -7.99 -0.66 -3.41
N ARG A 44 -8.73 -1.36 -4.26
CA ARG A 44 -8.78 -2.82 -4.29
C ARG A 44 -7.97 -3.32 -5.48
N THR A 45 -7.12 -4.29 -5.24
CA THR A 45 -6.25 -4.89 -6.26
C THR A 45 -6.07 -6.38 -6.02
N THR A 46 -5.40 -7.08 -6.92
CA THR A 46 -5.00 -8.47 -6.73
C THR A 46 -3.53 -8.56 -6.30
N PRO A 47 -3.09 -9.67 -5.67
CA PRO A 47 -1.68 -9.89 -5.38
C PRO A 47 -0.78 -9.77 -6.61
N ALA A 48 -1.22 -10.31 -7.76
CA ALA A 48 -0.46 -10.25 -9.00
C ALA A 48 -0.29 -8.82 -9.53
N THR A 49 -1.38 -8.04 -9.53
CA THR A 49 -1.35 -6.64 -9.97
C THR A 49 -0.48 -5.78 -9.05
N LEU A 50 -0.58 -6.00 -7.72
CA LEU A 50 0.27 -5.28 -6.76
C LEU A 50 1.75 -5.61 -6.95
N ALA A 51 2.10 -6.89 -7.14
CA ALA A 51 3.47 -7.30 -7.41
C ALA A 51 4.02 -6.65 -8.68
N GLY A 52 3.22 -6.61 -9.76
CA GLY A 52 3.59 -5.91 -11.00
C GLY A 52 3.85 -4.42 -10.80
N LEU A 53 2.99 -3.74 -10.04
CA LEU A 53 3.17 -2.33 -9.69
C LEU A 53 4.47 -2.10 -8.90
N LEU A 54 4.72 -2.91 -7.86
CA LEU A 54 5.94 -2.79 -7.05
C LEU A 54 7.20 -3.03 -7.88
N HIS A 55 7.18 -4.01 -8.78
CA HIS A 55 8.28 -4.28 -9.70
C HIS A 55 8.54 -3.09 -10.63
N HIS A 56 7.47 -2.49 -11.17
CA HIS A 56 7.56 -1.32 -12.03
C HIS A 56 8.12 -0.09 -11.30
N ILE A 57 7.62 0.19 -10.09
CA ILE A 57 8.12 1.29 -9.24
C ILE A 57 9.60 1.07 -8.95
N LYS A 58 10.00 -0.13 -8.53
CA LYS A 58 11.40 -0.44 -8.20
C LYS A 58 12.33 -0.33 -9.42
N ALA A 59 11.87 -0.78 -10.59
CA ALA A 59 12.61 -0.65 -11.85
C ALA A 59 12.79 0.82 -12.29
N ARG A 60 11.83 1.70 -11.96
CA ARG A 60 11.91 3.14 -12.27
C ARG A 60 12.66 3.94 -11.19
N GLY A 61 12.60 3.51 -9.93
CA GLY A 61 13.28 4.16 -8.81
C GLY A 61 14.81 4.06 -8.86
N GLY A 62 15.37 3.15 -9.67
CA GLY A 62 16.81 3.06 -9.93
C GLY A 62 17.30 3.89 -11.12
N ARG A 63 16.40 4.52 -11.89
CA ARG A 63 16.73 5.42 -13.01
C ARG A 63 16.73 6.87 -12.54
N THR A 64 17.60 7.20 -11.60
CA THR A 64 18.07 8.58 -11.48
C THR A 64 19.14 8.74 -12.55
N THR A 65 18.74 9.24 -13.72
CA THR A 65 19.68 9.75 -14.71
C THR A 65 20.47 10.87 -14.04
N SER A 66 21.72 10.59 -13.71
CA SER A 66 22.73 11.61 -13.45
C SER A 66 23.27 12.18 -14.76
#